data_AF-A0A954G1B1-F1
#
_entry.id   AF-A0A954G1B1-F1
#
_cell.length_a   1.000
_cell.length_b   1.000
_cell.length_c   1.000
_cell.angle_alpha   90.00
_cell.angle_beta   90.00
_cell.angle_gamma   90.00
#
_symmetry.space_group_name_H-M   'P 1'
#
loop_
_entity.id
_entity.type
_entity.pdbx_description
1 polymer ?
#
loop_
_entity_poly.entity_id
_entity_poly.type
_entity_poly.pdbx_seq_one_letter_code
_entity_poly.pdbx_strand_id
1 'polypeptide(L)'
;MKVLHRKLLRELFAAKGVLAAIISIIAVGIGCFIAMSSTYDNLEYSRQNYYRLCHMADFSVELKKVPLGDLATLTEVPGVINIFPRITFEVTASLEGVEKPLSGKVVSLP
;
A
#
# COMPACT_ATOMS: atom_id res chain seq x y z
N MET A 1 -46.45 1.64 -30.62
CA MET A 1 -45.32 1.68 -29.65
C MET A 1 -45.61 2.41 -28.33
N LYS A 2 -46.31 3.58 -28.32
CA LYS A 2 -46.56 4.37 -27.09
C LYS A 2 -47.51 3.75 -26.05
N VAL A 3 -48.55 3.03 -26.49
CA VAL A 3 -49.58 2.49 -25.56
C VAL A 3 -49.03 1.36 -24.68
N LEU A 4 -48.18 0.50 -25.25
CA LEU A 4 -47.55 -0.61 -24.52
C LEU A 4 -46.59 -0.12 -23.44
N HIS A 5 -45.76 0.90 -23.74
CA HIS A 5 -44.88 1.54 -22.75
C HIS A 5 -45.67 2.18 -21.61
N ARG A 6 -46.81 2.83 -21.90
CA ARG A 6 -47.66 3.45 -20.87
C ARG A 6 -48.29 2.42 -19.94
N LYS A 7 -48.70 1.25 -20.48
CA LYS A 7 -49.19 0.14 -19.67
C LYS A 7 -48.07 -0.46 -18.81
N LEU A 8 -46.89 -0.67 -19.40
CA LEU A 8 -45.72 -1.23 -18.72
C LEU A 8 -45.25 -0.33 -17.57
N LEU A 9 -45.18 0.99 -17.77
CA LEU A 9 -44.86 1.95 -16.71
C LEU A 9 -45.87 1.92 -15.56
N ARG A 10 -47.17 1.76 -15.87
CA ARG A 10 -48.21 1.65 -14.85
C ARG A 10 -48.07 0.37 -14.04
N GLU A 11 -47.72 -0.74 -14.67
CA GLU A 11 -47.47 -2.00 -13.97
C GLU A 11 -46.18 -1.95 -13.15
N LEU A 12 -45.12 -1.31 -13.66
CA LEU A 12 -43.89 -1.04 -12.91
C LEU A 12 -44.16 -0.20 -11.67
N PHE A 13 -45.03 0.81 -11.81
CA PHE A 13 -45.52 1.63 -10.71
C PHE A 13 -46.56 0.94 -9.81
N ALA A 14 -47.13 -0.20 -10.20
CA ALA A 14 -47.90 -1.03 -9.28
C ALA A 14 -46.96 -1.89 -8.42
N ALA A 15 -45.81 -2.31 -8.98
CA ALA A 15 -44.80 -3.14 -8.32
C ALA A 15 -43.59 -2.36 -7.74
N LYS A 16 -43.77 -1.09 -7.34
CA LYS A 16 -42.66 -0.19 -6.91
C LYS A 16 -41.80 -0.77 -5.79
N GLY A 17 -42.41 -1.48 -4.83
CA GLY A 17 -41.69 -2.03 -3.69
C GLY A 17 -40.66 -3.08 -4.11
N VAL A 18 -41.05 -4.03 -4.96
CA VAL A 18 -40.16 -5.08 -5.48
C VAL A 18 -39.10 -4.49 -6.39
N LEU A 19 -39.47 -3.55 -7.27
CA LEU A 19 -38.52 -2.88 -8.15
C LEU A 19 -37.46 -2.10 -7.36
N ALA A 20 -37.87 -1.35 -6.34
CA ALA A 20 -36.98 -0.59 -5.48
C ALA A 20 -36.03 -1.52 -4.71
N ALA A 21 -36.52 -2.67 -4.22
CA ALA A 21 -35.67 -3.65 -3.55
C ALA A 21 -34.57 -4.21 -4.48
N ILE A 22 -34.92 -4.60 -5.71
CA ILE A 22 -33.96 -5.10 -6.70
C ILE A 22 -32.91 -4.04 -7.03
N ILE A 23 -33.34 -2.81 -7.33
CA ILE A 23 -32.43 -1.70 -7.63
C ILE A 23 -31.50 -1.42 -6.45
N SER A 24 -32.02 -1.43 -5.21
CA SER A 24 -31.23 -1.18 -4.01
C SER A 24 -30.16 -2.26 -3.82
N ILE A 25 -30.49 -3.54 -4.00
CA ILE A 25 -29.52 -4.64 -3.86
C ILE A 25 -28.42 -4.50 -4.91
N ILE A 26 -28.78 -4.21 -6.16
CA ILE A 26 -27.82 -4.01 -7.25
C ILE A 26 -26.92 -2.80 -6.96
N ALA A 27 -27.50 -1.68 -6.53
CA ALA A 27 -26.75 -0.47 -6.21
C ALA A 27 -25.77 -0.69 -5.07
N VAL A 28 -26.18 -1.39 -4.00
CA VAL A 28 -25.30 -1.73 -2.88
C VAL A 28 -24.18 -2.66 -3.33
N GLY A 29 -24.48 -3.69 -4.12
CA GLY A 29 -23.46 -4.63 -4.61
C GLY A 29 -22.40 -3.96 -5.49
N ILE A 30 -22.84 -3.20 -6.49
CA ILE A 30 -21.94 -2.46 -7.39
C ILE A 30 -21.18 -1.38 -6.63
N GLY A 31 -21.86 -0.65 -5.74
CA GLY A 31 -21.25 0.39 -4.91
C GLY A 31 -20.14 -0.17 -4.03
N CYS A 32 -20.37 -1.32 -3.38
CA CYS A 32 -19.36 -1.99 -2.57
C CYS A 32 -18.15 -2.42 -3.41
N PHE A 33 -18.40 -3.02 -4.59
CA PHE A 33 -17.34 -3.44 -5.49
C PHE A 33 -16.47 -2.26 -5.96
N ILE A 34 -17.09 -1.18 -6.42
CA ILE A 34 -16.38 0.03 -6.86
C ILE A 34 -15.61 0.66 -5.70
N ALA A 35 -16.23 0.76 -4.52
CA ALA A 35 -15.58 1.34 -3.34
C ALA A 35 -14.33 0.55 -2.93
N MET A 36 -14.41 -0.78 -2.93
CA MET A 36 -13.26 -1.63 -2.59
C MET A 36 -12.15 -1.50 -3.63
N SER A 37 -12.48 -1.56 -4.92
CA SER A 37 -11.50 -1.38 -6.01
C SER A 37 -10.81 -0.01 -5.93
N SER A 38 -11.61 1.05 -5.77
CA SER A 38 -11.08 2.41 -5.64
C SER A 38 -10.19 2.55 -4.41
N THR A 39 -10.57 1.95 -3.28
CA THR A 39 -9.75 2.00 -2.06
C THR A 39 -8.42 1.30 -2.27
N TYR A 40 -8.43 0.14 -2.92
CA TYR A 40 -7.21 -0.59 -3.26
C TYR A 40 -6.28 0.25 -4.14
N ASP A 41 -6.79 0.83 -5.22
CA ASP A 41 -6.00 1.66 -6.14
C ASP A 41 -5.42 2.89 -5.44
N ASN A 42 -6.21 3.54 -4.58
CA ASN A 42 -5.75 4.68 -3.80
C ASN A 42 -4.63 4.29 -2.81
N LEU A 43 -4.76 3.13 -2.16
CA LEU A 43 -3.76 2.67 -1.22
C LEU A 43 -2.45 2.32 -1.93
N GLU A 44 -2.54 1.66 -3.09
CA GLU A 44 -1.36 1.33 -3.89
C GLU A 44 -0.68 2.59 -4.43
N TYR A 45 -1.44 3.55 -4.94
CA TYR A 45 -0.90 4.84 -5.37
C TYR A 45 -0.21 5.59 -4.22
N SER A 46 -0.86 5.62 -3.05
CA SER A 46 -0.30 6.25 -1.85
C SER A 46 1.00 5.56 -1.41
N ARG A 47 1.03 4.22 -1.39
CA ARG A 47 2.23 3.43 -1.08
C ARG A 47 3.37 3.75 -2.03
N GLN A 48 3.12 3.70 -3.34
CA GLN A 48 4.14 3.98 -4.36
C GLN A 48 4.68 5.41 -4.24
N ASN A 49 3.79 6.38 -4.04
CA ASN A 49 4.20 7.77 -3.88
C ASN A 49 5.01 7.98 -2.59
N TYR A 50 4.60 7.37 -1.48
CA TYR A 50 5.35 7.40 -0.22
C TYR A 50 6.75 6.80 -0.39
N TYR A 51 6.86 5.63 -1.04
CA TYR A 51 8.14 4.94 -1.23
C TYR A 51 9.09 5.78 -2.08
N ARG A 52 8.57 6.41 -3.13
CA ARG A 52 9.34 7.31 -3.99
C ARG A 52 9.80 8.58 -3.24
N LEU A 53 8.93 9.21 -2.47
CA LEU A 53 9.24 10.45 -1.74
C LEU A 53 10.23 10.24 -0.60
N CYS A 54 10.11 9.12 0.12
CA CYS A 54 11.00 8.77 1.22
C CYS A 54 12.28 8.06 0.76
N HIS A 55 12.50 7.91 -0.55
CA HIS A 55 13.63 7.16 -1.13
C HIS A 55 13.81 5.79 -0.46
N MET A 56 12.69 5.09 -0.27
CA MET A 56 12.69 3.80 0.39
C MET A 56 13.43 2.79 -0.48
N ALA A 57 14.29 1.96 0.13
CA ALA A 57 15.11 1.03 -0.62
C ALA A 57 14.26 -0.05 -1.30
N ASP A 58 14.48 -0.28 -2.60
CA ASP A 58 13.83 -1.36 -3.35
C ASP A 58 14.27 -2.74 -2.85
N PHE A 59 15.53 -2.85 -2.43
CA PHE A 59 16.08 -4.04 -1.80
C PHE A 59 17.23 -3.66 -0.85
N SER A 60 17.50 -4.54 0.12
CA SER A 60 18.63 -4.41 1.05
C SER A 60 19.44 -5.69 1.06
N VAL A 61 20.76 -5.57 1.09
CA VAL A 61 21.69 -6.71 1.18
C VAL A 61 22.55 -6.54 2.43
N GLU A 62 22.60 -7.58 3.26
CA GLU A 62 23.43 -7.59 4.47
C GLU A 62 24.75 -8.33 4.18
N LEU A 63 25.87 -7.66 4.45
CA LEU A 63 27.20 -8.17 4.16
C LEU A 63 28.09 -8.02 5.39
N LYS A 64 28.89 -9.05 5.70
CA LYS A 64 29.74 -9.05 6.91
C LYS A 64 30.91 -8.05 6.85
N LYS A 65 31.55 -7.91 5.68
CA LYS A 65 32.72 -7.01 5.52
C LYS A 65 32.87 -6.60 4.05
N VAL A 66 32.73 -5.31 3.77
CA VAL A 66 32.92 -4.73 2.44
C VAL A 66 33.61 -3.37 2.58
N PRO A 67 34.76 -3.15 1.91
CA PRO A 67 35.38 -1.84 1.79
C PRO A 67 34.47 -0.85 1.05
N LEU A 68 34.43 0.41 1.49
CA LEU A 68 33.64 1.46 0.82
C LEU A 68 34.07 1.68 -0.64
N GLY A 69 35.34 1.41 -0.98
CA GLY A 69 35.86 1.51 -2.35
C GLY A 69 35.19 0.57 -3.34
N ASP A 70 34.78 -0.63 -2.90
CA ASP A 70 34.14 -1.63 -3.77
C ASP A 70 32.67 -1.25 -4.07
N LEU A 71 32.08 -0.33 -3.30
CA LEU A 71 30.71 0.16 -3.52
C LEU A 71 30.61 1.10 -4.72
N ALA A 72 31.71 1.75 -5.13
CA ALA A 72 31.73 2.64 -6.29
C ALA A 72 31.35 1.87 -7.56
N THR A 73 31.90 0.66 -7.74
CA THR A 73 31.61 -0.24 -8.87
C THR A 73 30.13 -0.65 -8.93
N LEU A 74 29.45 -0.74 -7.78
CA LEU A 74 28.02 -1.08 -7.74
C LEU A 74 27.13 0.09 -8.21
N THR A 75 27.62 1.32 -8.13
CA THR A 75 26.89 2.51 -8.60
C THR A 75 26.91 2.61 -10.12
N GLU A 76 27.86 1.94 -10.79
CA GLU A 76 27.94 1.86 -12.25
C GLU A 76 26.96 0.84 -12.86
N VAL A 77 26.31 0.01 -12.04
CA VAL A 77 25.38 -1.01 -12.52
C VAL A 77 24.09 -0.34 -13.03
N PRO A 78 23.65 -0.64 -14.28
CA PRO A 78 22.41 -0.10 -14.81
C PRO A 78 21.20 -0.43 -13.93
N GLY A 79 20.46 0.59 -13.53
CA GLY A 79 19.29 0.47 -12.64
C GLY A 79 19.58 0.78 -11.16
N VAL A 80 20.84 0.94 -10.77
CA VAL A 80 21.20 1.42 -9.42
C VAL A 80 21.21 2.95 -9.42
N ILE A 81 20.23 3.55 -8.75
CA ILE A 81 20.11 5.03 -8.67
C ILE A 81 20.92 5.58 -7.49
N ASN A 82 20.81 4.94 -6.32
CA ASN A 82 21.50 5.34 -5.09
C ASN A 82 21.83 4.12 -4.25
N ILE A 83 22.96 4.17 -3.54
CA ILE A 83 23.38 3.16 -2.56
C ILE A 83 23.56 3.85 -1.21
N PHE A 84 22.91 3.32 -0.17
CA PHE A 84 23.04 3.81 1.20
C PHE A 84 23.73 2.76 2.06
N PRO A 85 25.07 2.77 2.16
CA PRO A 85 25.78 1.84 3.02
C PRO A 85 25.49 2.16 4.49
N ARG A 86 25.03 1.17 5.25
CA ARG A 86 24.83 1.30 6.69
C ARG A 86 25.43 0.13 7.44
N ILE A 87 26.08 0.46 8.55
CA ILE A 87 26.52 -0.54 9.51
C ILE A 87 25.38 -0.74 10.50
N THR A 88 24.93 -1.98 10.61
CA THR A 88 23.82 -2.35 11.48
C THR A 88 24.19 -3.57 12.29
N PHE A 89 24.03 -3.50 13.61
CA PHE A 89 24.28 -4.64 14.49
C PHE A 89 23.31 -4.62 15.66
N GLU A 90 22.98 -5.81 16.15
CA GLU A 90 22.17 -5.98 17.34
C GLU A 90 23.03 -5.74 18.58
N VAL A 91 22.48 -5.00 19.53
CA VAL A 91 23.13 -4.72 20.82
C VAL A 91 22.16 -5.01 21.94
N THR A 92 22.70 -5.41 23.07
CA THR A 92 21.96 -5.40 24.33
C THR A 92 22.32 -4.13 25.06
N ALA A 93 21.36 -3.20 25.16
CA ALA A 93 21.55 -1.93 25.85
C ALA A 93 20.96 -2.00 27.26
N SER A 94 21.73 -1.53 28.24
CA SER A 94 21.22 -1.24 29.58
C SER A 94 20.86 0.24 29.63
N LEU A 95 19.58 0.53 29.86
CA LEU A 95 19.08 1.89 30.03
C LEU A 95 18.83 2.16 31.52
N GLU A 96 19.13 3.37 31.94
CA GLU A 96 18.88 3.83 33.30
C GLU A 96 17.36 3.77 33.60
N GLY A 97 16.97 3.08 34.67
CA GLY A 97 15.56 2.86 35.04
C GLY A 97 14.90 1.60 34.45
N VAL A 98 15.63 0.76 33.72
CA VAL A 98 15.10 -0.52 33.19
C VAL A 98 15.84 -1.69 33.85
N GLU A 99 15.14 -2.50 34.66
CA GLU A 99 15.74 -3.64 35.37
C GLU A 99 16.28 -4.74 34.45
N LYS A 100 15.73 -4.88 33.24
CA LYS A 100 16.13 -5.91 32.27
C LYS A 100 16.87 -5.31 31.08
N PRO A 101 17.99 -5.92 30.64
CA PRO A 101 18.67 -5.49 29.42
C PRO A 101 17.72 -5.57 28.23
N LEU A 102 17.70 -4.53 27.40
CA LEU A 102 16.86 -4.47 26.20
C LEU A 102 17.69 -4.81 24.97
N SER A 103 17.15 -5.69 24.13
CA SER A 103 17.70 -5.89 22.79
C SER A 103 17.33 -4.69 21.91
N GLY A 104 18.32 -4.13 21.24
CA GLY A 104 18.19 -3.00 20.33
C GLY A 104 19.00 -3.22 19.06
N LYS A 105 18.74 -2.38 18.05
CA LYS A 105 19.44 -2.41 16.76
C LYS A 105 20.12 -1.07 16.57
N VAL A 106 21.46 -1.06 16.55
CA VAL A 106 22.24 0.15 16.27
C VAL A 106 22.34 0.27 14.75
N VAL A 107 22.01 1.45 14.24
CA VAL A 107 22.10 1.78 12.83
C VAL A 107 22.98 3.01 12.70
N SER A 108 24.03 2.94 11.88
CA SER A 108 24.89 4.10 11.61
C SER A 108 24.08 5.22 10.93
N LEU A 109 24.42 6.46 11.25
CA LEU A 109 23.97 7.61 10.48
C LEU A 109 24.71 7.64 9.12
N PRO A 110 24.05 8.12 8.05
CA PRO A 110 24.67 8.28 6.75
C PRO A 110 25.76 9.35 6.76
#